data_AF-A0A355FR62-F1
#
_entry.id   AF-A0A355FR62-F1
#
_cell.length_a   1.000
_cell.length_b   1.000
_cell.length_c   1.000
_cell.angle_alpha   90.00
_cell.angle_beta   90.00
_cell.angle_gamma   90.00
#
_symmetry.space_group_name_H-M   'P 1'
#
loop_
_entity.id
_entity.type
_entity.pdbx_description
1 polymer ?
#
loop_
_entity_poly.entity_id
_entity_poly.type
_entity_poly.pdbx_seq_one_letter_code
_entity_poly.pdbx_strand_id
1 'polypeptide(L)'
;MRIKGVGAESPPVLERGDLAPESTGKASFKQVLKTAAGQQAAGWDQLLRRVDETAQKLMNEPSMETLRAYRAAVRDFLKEAVSGSYQMKEESRWDRKGNRRVFCVVQKINQALEDLTTEVLQKNSESINVLAKIDEIRGLLVDLYY
;
A
#
# COMPACT_ATOMS: atom_id res chain seq x y z
N MET A 1 68.84 -6.75 55.16
CA MET A 1 67.55 -7.12 55.79
C MET A 1 66.49 -6.16 55.26
N ARG A 2 65.22 -6.47 54.97
CA ARG A 2 64.45 -7.64 54.52
C ARG A 2 63.03 -7.07 54.20
N ILE A 3 62.50 -7.41 53.02
CA ILE A 3 61.14 -7.28 52.42
C ILE A 3 59.87 -6.96 53.25
N LYS A 4 58.89 -6.31 52.57
CA LYS A 4 57.42 -6.62 52.41
C LYS A 4 56.62 -5.30 52.32
N GLY A 5 55.58 -5.12 51.50
CA GLY A 5 54.84 -5.96 50.57
C GLY A 5 53.49 -5.28 50.28
N VAL A 6 53.16 -5.12 48.99
CA VAL A 6 51.85 -5.12 48.31
C VAL A 6 50.58 -4.75 49.10
N GLY A 7 49.81 -3.82 48.54
CA GLY A 7 48.38 -3.62 48.83
C GLY A 7 47.70 -2.87 47.69
N ALA A 8 47.41 -3.59 46.61
CA ALA A 8 46.59 -3.12 45.50
C ALA A 8 45.12 -3.36 45.86
N GLU A 9 44.26 -2.33 45.77
CA GLU A 9 42.82 -2.54 45.66
C GLU A 9 42.37 -2.09 44.28
N SER A 10 42.12 -3.09 43.43
CA SER A 10 41.41 -2.94 42.17
C SER A 10 39.90 -2.97 42.45
N PRO A 11 39.07 -2.23 41.71
CA PRO A 11 37.62 -2.40 41.77
C PRO A 11 37.22 -3.83 41.34
N PRO A 12 36.09 -4.36 41.84
CA PRO A 12 35.76 -5.76 41.74
C PRO A 12 35.60 -6.17 40.28
N VAL A 13 36.29 -7.26 39.91
CA VAL A 13 36.08 -7.98 38.66
C VAL A 13 34.66 -8.53 38.71
N LEU A 14 33.76 -7.93 37.95
CA LEU A 14 32.49 -8.57 37.60
C LEU A 14 32.84 -9.82 36.79
N GLU A 15 32.57 -10.98 37.40
CA GLU A 15 32.74 -12.28 36.77
C GLU A 15 32.05 -12.27 35.41
N ARG A 16 32.86 -12.56 34.40
CA ARG A 16 32.45 -12.73 33.01
C ARG A 16 31.68 -14.05 32.94
N GLY A 17 30.42 -14.03 33.35
CA GLY A 17 29.44 -15.04 32.94
C GLY A 17 29.29 -14.96 31.43
N ASP A 18 29.45 -16.09 30.75
CA ASP A 18 29.31 -16.26 29.31
C ASP A 18 28.02 -15.64 28.79
N LEU A 19 28.12 -14.43 28.20
CA LEU A 19 27.07 -13.86 27.39
C LEU A 19 27.08 -14.60 26.05
N ALA A 20 26.30 -15.68 25.98
CA ALA A 20 25.82 -16.20 24.72
C ALA A 20 25.17 -15.05 23.93
N PRO A 21 25.48 -14.88 22.62
CA PRO A 21 24.86 -13.83 21.83
C PRO A 21 23.39 -14.20 21.62
N GLU A 22 22.51 -13.51 22.35
CA GLU A 22 21.06 -13.43 22.13
C GLU A 22 20.77 -13.11 20.65
N SER A 23 20.52 -14.14 19.86
CA SER A 23 20.11 -14.06 18.46
C SER A 23 18.59 -13.89 18.28
N THR A 24 17.89 -13.52 19.35
CA THR A 24 16.43 -13.36 19.47
C THR A 24 15.90 -12.08 18.79
N GLY A 25 16.71 -11.03 18.64
CA GLY A 25 16.28 -9.76 18.05
C GLY A 25 16.02 -9.79 16.54
N LYS A 26 16.76 -10.62 15.78
CA LYS A 26 16.62 -10.68 14.31
C LYS A 26 15.35 -11.40 13.86
N ALA A 27 14.86 -12.37 14.63
CA ALA A 27 13.60 -13.06 14.36
C ALA A 27 12.41 -12.14 14.65
N SER A 28 12.42 -11.43 15.78
CA SER A 28 11.37 -10.49 16.19
C SER A 28 11.22 -9.31 15.21
N PHE A 29 12.34 -8.70 14.76
CA PHE A 29 12.30 -7.61 13.78
C PHE A 29 11.76 -8.05 12.41
N LYS A 30 12.17 -9.23 11.91
CA LYS A 30 11.62 -9.79 10.66
C LYS A 30 10.13 -10.08 10.77
N GLN A 31 9.65 -10.43 11.95
CA GLN A 31 8.24 -10.74 12.20
C GLN A 31 7.40 -9.45 12.22
N VAL A 32 7.89 -8.38 12.84
CA VAL A 32 7.25 -7.05 12.80
C VAL A 32 7.19 -6.50 11.38
N LEU A 33 8.28 -6.63 10.60
CA LEU A 33 8.30 -6.21 9.19
C LEU A 33 7.30 -7.00 8.33
N LYS A 34 7.21 -8.32 8.50
CA LYS A 34 6.22 -9.16 7.79
C LYS A 34 4.79 -8.77 8.14
N THR A 35 4.52 -8.48 9.41
CA THR A 35 3.19 -8.05 9.86
C THR A 35 2.82 -6.68 9.26
N ALA A 36 3.75 -5.72 9.24
CA ALA A 36 3.52 -4.41 8.64
C ALA A 36 3.25 -4.50 7.12
N ALA A 37 4.01 -5.32 6.40
CA ALA A 37 3.78 -5.56 4.97
C ALA A 37 2.43 -6.26 4.70
N GLY A 38 2.05 -7.23 5.53
CA GLY A 38 0.75 -7.92 5.43
C GLY A 38 -0.44 -7.01 5.76
N GLN A 39 -0.28 -6.07 6.69
CA GLN A 39 -1.31 -5.07 7.03
C GLN A 39 -1.60 -4.12 5.88
N GLN A 40 -0.56 -3.69 5.14
CA GLN A 40 -0.76 -2.87 3.94
C GLN A 40 -1.59 -3.66 2.93
N ALA A 41 -1.17 -4.88 2.56
CA ALA A 41 -1.90 -5.73 1.61
C ALA A 41 -3.39 -5.93 1.97
N ALA A 42 -3.70 -6.12 3.26
CA ALA A 42 -5.08 -6.26 3.73
C ALA A 42 -5.93 -4.98 3.56
N GLY A 43 -5.32 -3.80 3.70
CA GLY A 43 -6.02 -2.52 3.49
C GLY A 43 -6.38 -2.30 2.03
N TRP A 44 -5.50 -2.71 1.11
CA TRP A 44 -5.73 -2.62 -0.34
C TRP A 44 -6.86 -3.51 -0.81
N ASP A 45 -6.91 -4.76 -0.35
CA ASP A 45 -8.00 -5.68 -0.66
C ASP A 45 -9.36 -5.12 -0.22
N GLN A 46 -9.39 -4.45 0.93
CA GLN A 46 -10.61 -3.80 1.43
C GLN A 46 -11.04 -2.62 0.55
N LEU A 47 -10.10 -1.80 0.09
CA LEU A 47 -10.39 -0.69 -0.83
C LEU A 47 -10.87 -1.20 -2.18
N LEU A 48 -10.24 -2.26 -2.72
CA LEU A 48 -10.65 -2.87 -3.98
C LEU A 48 -12.05 -3.50 -3.89
N ARG A 49 -12.36 -4.20 -2.78
CA ARG A 49 -13.71 -4.69 -2.51
C ARG A 49 -14.75 -3.58 -2.48
N ARG A 50 -14.43 -2.44 -1.87
CA ARG A 50 -15.32 -1.27 -1.85
C ARG A 50 -15.56 -0.70 -3.26
N VAL A 51 -14.55 -0.72 -4.12
CA VAL A 51 -14.70 -0.36 -5.55
C VAL A 51 -15.63 -1.35 -6.24
N ASP A 52 -15.45 -2.66 -6.03
CA ASP A 52 -16.29 -3.70 -6.63
C ASP A 52 -17.77 -3.60 -6.18
N GLU A 53 -18.01 -3.33 -4.88
CA GLU A 53 -19.37 -3.14 -4.35
C GLU A 53 -20.06 -1.91 -4.94
N THR A 54 -19.32 -0.80 -5.08
CA THR A 54 -19.87 0.43 -5.67
C THR A 54 -20.06 0.31 -7.18
N ALA A 55 -19.21 -0.46 -7.88
CA ALA A 55 -19.39 -0.84 -9.27
C ALA A 55 -20.68 -1.64 -9.47
N GLN A 56 -20.92 -2.67 -8.64
CA GLN A 56 -22.14 -3.48 -8.74
C GLN A 56 -23.40 -2.64 -8.52
N LYS A 57 -23.37 -1.71 -7.57
CA LYS A 57 -24.48 -0.76 -7.35
C LYS A 57 -24.70 0.15 -8.55
N LEU A 58 -23.63 0.66 -9.16
CA LEU A 58 -23.71 1.50 -10.36
C LEU A 58 -24.30 0.74 -11.55
N MET A 59 -23.95 -0.54 -11.73
CA MET A 59 -24.51 -1.37 -12.81
C MET A 59 -26.00 -1.68 -12.61
N ASN A 60 -26.40 -1.95 -11.36
CA ASN A 60 -27.79 -2.26 -11.05
C ASN A 60 -28.68 -1.02 -11.13
N GLU A 61 -28.17 0.13 -10.65
CA GLU A 61 -28.90 1.40 -10.62
C GLU A 61 -27.98 2.54 -11.10
N PRO A 62 -27.88 2.75 -12.43
CA PRO A 62 -27.07 3.81 -13.00
C PRO A 62 -27.71 5.16 -12.71
N SER A 63 -27.18 5.84 -11.69
CA SER A 63 -27.63 7.16 -11.26
C SER A 63 -26.45 8.05 -10.96
N MET A 64 -26.69 9.37 -10.89
CA MET A 64 -25.63 10.32 -10.54
C MET A 64 -25.09 10.07 -9.12
N GLU A 65 -25.92 9.52 -8.23
CA GLU A 65 -25.54 9.23 -6.85
C GLU A 65 -24.64 7.99 -6.76
N THR A 66 -24.98 6.91 -7.46
CA THR A 66 -24.15 5.69 -7.52
C THR A 66 -22.82 5.95 -8.25
N LEU A 67 -22.84 6.79 -9.30
CA LEU A 67 -21.63 7.21 -10.01
C LEU A 67 -20.68 8.02 -9.11
N ARG A 68 -21.22 8.93 -8.28
CA ARG A 68 -20.44 9.68 -7.30
C ARG A 68 -19.82 8.76 -6.25
N ALA A 69 -20.58 7.76 -5.78
CA ALA A 69 -20.07 6.77 -4.83
C ALA A 69 -18.92 5.95 -5.43
N TYR A 70 -19.06 5.50 -6.67
CA TYR A 70 -18.01 4.78 -7.39
C TYR A 70 -16.75 5.64 -7.58
N ARG A 71 -16.90 6.88 -8.09
CA ARG A 71 -15.79 7.83 -8.21
C ARG A 71 -15.09 8.11 -6.88
N ALA A 72 -15.84 8.19 -5.78
CA ALA A 72 -15.26 8.39 -4.45
C ALA A 72 -14.42 7.17 -4.01
N ALA A 73 -14.92 5.95 -4.23
CA ALA A 73 -14.20 4.72 -3.90
C ALA A 73 -12.88 4.60 -4.70
N VAL A 74 -12.93 4.86 -6.01
CA VAL A 74 -11.73 4.85 -6.87
C VAL A 74 -10.73 5.91 -6.43
N ARG A 75 -11.19 7.12 -6.10
CA ARG A 75 -10.31 8.19 -5.59
C ARG A 75 -9.64 7.78 -4.27
N ASP A 76 -10.39 7.18 -3.35
CA ASP A 76 -9.84 6.75 -2.06
C ASP A 76 -8.78 5.66 -2.25
N PHE A 77 -8.99 4.71 -3.19
CA PHE A 77 -7.97 3.73 -3.60
C PHE A 77 -6.71 4.41 -4.17
N LEU A 78 -6.87 5.34 -5.11
CA LEU A 78 -5.73 6.03 -5.73
C LEU A 78 -4.91 6.86 -4.73
N LYS A 79 -5.55 7.43 -3.70
CA LYS A 79 -4.84 8.14 -2.64
C LYS A 79 -3.89 7.23 -1.88
N GLU A 80 -4.37 6.05 -1.49
CA GLU A 80 -3.56 5.05 -0.81
C GLU A 80 -2.44 4.51 -1.71
N ALA A 81 -2.74 4.39 -3.01
CA ALA A 81 -1.74 3.94 -3.98
C ALA A 81 -0.60 4.91 -4.19
N VAL A 82 -0.92 6.19 -4.28
CA VAL A 82 0.08 7.22 -4.44
C VAL A 82 0.84 7.42 -3.12
N SER A 83 0.20 7.39 -1.95
CA SER A 83 0.89 7.52 -0.65
C SER A 83 1.89 6.39 -0.40
N GLY A 84 1.50 5.13 -0.63
CA GLY A 84 2.40 3.98 -0.50
C GLY A 84 3.60 4.06 -1.45
N SER A 85 3.38 4.56 -2.67
CA SER A 85 4.44 4.79 -3.65
C SER A 85 5.49 5.82 -3.18
N TYR A 86 5.06 6.86 -2.46
CA TYR A 86 5.99 7.85 -1.87
C TYR A 86 6.79 7.27 -0.70
N GLN A 87 6.20 6.42 0.14
CA GLN A 87 6.90 5.79 1.28
C GLN A 87 7.97 4.79 0.83
N MET A 88 7.67 3.96 -0.18
CA MET A 88 8.64 3.04 -0.79
C MET A 88 9.88 3.75 -1.37
N LYS A 89 9.77 5.06 -1.67
CA LYS A 89 10.84 5.87 -2.25
C LYS A 89 11.95 6.24 -1.25
N GLU A 90 11.67 6.26 0.05
CA GLU A 90 12.72 6.44 1.07
C GLU A 90 13.61 5.20 1.19
N GLU A 91 13.03 4.00 1.05
CA GLU A 91 13.76 2.73 1.14
C GLU A 91 14.45 2.33 -0.17
N SER A 92 13.82 2.60 -1.33
CA SER A 92 14.35 2.25 -2.65
C SER A 92 14.86 3.49 -3.40
N ARG A 93 16.12 3.85 -3.16
CA ARG A 93 16.83 4.92 -3.87
C ARG A 93 17.15 4.57 -5.33
N TRP A 94 16.23 4.02 -6.11
CA TRP A 94 16.40 3.94 -7.57
C TRP A 94 15.10 3.59 -8.29
N ASP A 95 14.37 4.59 -8.81
CA ASP A 95 13.81 4.46 -10.18
C ASP A 95 13.47 5.84 -10.80
N ARG A 96 14.00 6.09 -12.00
CA ARG A 96 13.68 7.24 -12.85
C ARG A 96 12.41 7.00 -13.70
N LYS A 97 11.89 5.76 -13.77
CA LYS A 97 10.76 5.36 -14.64
C LYS A 97 9.47 5.01 -13.90
N GLY A 98 9.53 4.45 -12.68
CA GLY A 98 8.35 3.96 -11.93
C GLY A 98 7.27 5.02 -11.69
N ASN A 99 7.64 6.22 -11.26
CA ASN A 99 6.67 7.30 -11.02
C ASN A 99 5.95 7.72 -12.31
N ARG A 100 6.64 7.72 -13.45
CA ARG A 100 6.00 8.08 -14.73
C ARG A 100 4.93 7.06 -15.10
N ARG A 101 5.16 5.77 -14.84
CA ARG A 101 4.15 4.72 -15.08
C ARG A 101 2.92 4.94 -14.20
N VAL A 102 3.11 5.13 -12.88
CA VAL A 102 1.99 5.36 -11.94
C VAL A 102 1.18 6.59 -12.36
N PHE A 103 1.84 7.73 -12.61
CA PHE A 103 1.13 8.95 -13.07
C PHE A 103 0.40 8.73 -14.39
N CYS A 104 0.99 8.02 -15.36
CA CYS A 104 0.30 7.68 -16.61
C CYS A 104 -0.92 6.79 -16.38
N VAL A 105 -0.85 5.81 -15.48
CA VAL A 105 -1.98 4.93 -15.14
C VAL A 105 -3.08 5.73 -14.43
N VAL A 106 -2.73 6.58 -13.46
CA VAL A 106 -3.68 7.50 -12.79
C VAL A 106 -4.39 8.41 -13.80
N GLN A 107 -3.66 8.96 -14.78
CA GLN A 107 -4.25 9.76 -15.85
C GLN A 107 -5.24 8.95 -16.70
N LYS A 108 -4.90 7.71 -17.06
CA LYS A 108 -5.82 6.83 -17.79
C LYS A 108 -7.07 6.51 -17.00
N ILE A 109 -6.95 6.25 -15.70
CA ILE A 109 -8.09 5.99 -14.81
C ILE A 109 -9.02 7.21 -14.77
N ASN A 110 -8.46 8.42 -14.64
CA ASN A 110 -9.25 9.65 -14.66
C ASN A 110 -10.01 9.81 -15.98
N GLN A 111 -9.36 9.56 -17.12
CA GLN A 111 -10.02 9.61 -18.42
C GLN A 111 -11.16 8.58 -18.52
N ALA A 112 -10.92 7.35 -18.10
CA ALA A 112 -11.95 6.31 -18.11
C ALA A 112 -13.15 6.65 -17.20
N LEU A 113 -12.93 7.31 -16.06
CA LEU A 113 -13.99 7.82 -15.19
C LEU A 113 -14.79 8.97 -15.82
N GLU A 114 -14.17 9.80 -16.66
CA GLU A 114 -14.85 10.84 -17.43
C GLU A 114 -15.71 10.22 -18.53
N ASP A 115 -15.15 9.28 -19.29
CA ASP A 115 -15.87 8.54 -20.32
C ASP A 115 -17.10 7.82 -19.72
N LEU A 116 -16.91 7.11 -18.60
CA LEU A 116 -17.99 6.44 -17.87
C LEU A 116 -19.10 7.43 -17.46
N THR A 117 -18.74 8.65 -17.08
CA THR A 117 -19.73 9.66 -16.70
C THR A 117 -20.53 10.13 -17.90
N THR A 118 -19.86 10.33 -19.03
CA THR A 118 -20.53 10.66 -20.29
C THR A 118 -21.49 9.53 -20.70
N GLU A 119 -21.06 8.27 -20.63
CA GLU A 119 -21.90 7.10 -20.94
C GLU A 119 -23.13 7.01 -20.02
N VAL A 120 -22.96 7.16 -18.71
CA VAL A 120 -24.09 7.11 -17.75
C VAL A 120 -25.09 8.26 -17.96
N LEU A 121 -24.62 9.43 -18.41
CA LEU A 121 -25.49 10.57 -18.70
C LEU A 121 -26.20 10.47 -20.07
N GLN A 122 -25.67 9.64 -20.98
CA GLN A 122 -26.30 9.41 -22.28
C GLN A 122 -27.51 8.49 -22.13
N LYS A 123 -28.70 8.99 -22.50
CA LYS A 123 -29.97 8.24 -22.41
C LYS A 123 -30.03 6.96 -23.25
N ASN A 124 -29.14 6.78 -24.22
CA ASN A 124 -29.11 5.64 -25.14
C ASN A 124 -27.83 4.79 -24.98
N SER A 125 -27.08 4.94 -23.88
CA SER A 125 -25.89 4.11 -23.66
C SER A 125 -26.29 2.66 -23.43
N GLU A 126 -25.60 1.75 -24.11
CA GLU A 126 -25.79 0.33 -23.89
C GLU A 126 -25.17 -0.06 -22.54
N SER A 127 -25.90 -0.83 -21.72
CA SER A 127 -25.40 -1.27 -20.40
C SER A 127 -24.08 -2.04 -20.50
N ILE A 128 -23.79 -2.66 -21.65
CA ILE A 128 -22.53 -3.34 -21.93
C ILE A 128 -21.33 -2.39 -22.03
N ASN A 129 -21.53 -1.17 -22.51
CA ASN A 129 -20.46 -0.16 -22.61
C ASN A 129 -20.09 0.36 -21.23
N VAL A 130 -21.10 0.58 -20.37
CA VAL A 130 -20.90 0.97 -18.96
C VAL A 130 -20.12 -0.12 -18.22
N LEU A 131 -20.50 -1.39 -18.40
CA LEU A 131 -19.79 -2.53 -17.83
C LEU A 131 -18.33 -2.59 -18.32
N ALA A 132 -18.11 -2.47 -19.63
CA ALA A 132 -16.77 -2.50 -20.21
C ALA A 132 -15.87 -1.40 -19.63
N LYS A 133 -16.42 -0.19 -19.41
CA LYS A 133 -15.69 0.92 -18.79
C LYS A 133 -15.36 0.65 -17.32
N ILE A 134 -16.28 0.05 -16.58
CA ILE A 134 -16.04 -0.36 -15.18
C ILE A 134 -14.92 -1.40 -15.11
N ASP A 135 -14.93 -2.40 -16.00
CA ASP A 135 -13.89 -3.44 -16.07
C ASP A 135 -12.53 -2.87 -16.49
N GLU A 136 -12.51 -1.92 -17.44
CA GLU A 136 -11.29 -1.19 -17.83
C GLU A 136 -10.68 -0.48 -16.61
N ILE A 137 -11.49 0.27 -15.85
CA ILE A 137 -11.04 0.97 -14.65
C ILE A 137 -10.51 -0.03 -13.62
N ARG A 138 -11.23 -1.14 -13.39
CA ARG A 138 -10.81 -2.18 -12.45
C ARG A 138 -9.45 -2.78 -12.84
N GLY A 139 -9.24 -3.09 -14.11
CA GLY A 139 -7.97 -3.58 -14.62
C GLY A 139 -6.81 -2.62 -14.37
N LEU A 140 -7.03 -1.31 -14.61
CA LEU A 140 -6.04 -0.28 -14.33
C LEU A 140 -5.72 -0.13 -12.84
N LEU A 141 -6.71 -0.32 -11.95
CA LEU A 141 -6.49 -0.30 -10.50
C LEU A 141 -5.66 -1.50 -10.04
N VAL A 142 -5.88 -2.68 -10.63
CA VAL A 142 -5.08 -3.87 -10.33
C VAL A 142 -3.64 -3.74 -10.86
N ASP A 143 -3.42 -3.07 -12.00
CA ASP A 143 -2.06 -2.77 -12.52
C ASP A 143 -1.28 -1.79 -11.62
N LEU A 144 -1.95 -1.04 -10.74
CA LEU A 144 -1.27 -0.22 -9.72
C LEU A 144 -0.81 -1.05 -8.51
N TYR A 145 -1.38 -2.24 -8.32
CA TYR A 145 -1.07 -3.13 -7.21
C TYR A 145 0.03 -4.15 -7.54
N TYR A 146 0.07 -4.64 -8.80
CA TYR A 146 1.04 -5.65 -9.28
C TYR A 146 2.19 -5.05 -10.10
#